data_AF-A0A2K0UBJ3-F1
#
_entry.id   AF-A0A2K0UBJ3-F1
#
_cell.length_a   1.000
_cell.length_b   1.000
_cell.length_c   1.000
_cell.angle_alpha   90.00
_cell.angle_beta   90.00
_cell.angle_gamma   90.00
#
_symmetry.space_group_name_H-M   'P 1'
#
loop_
_entity.id
_entity.type
_entity.pdbx_description
1 polymer ?
#
loop_
_entity_poly.entity_id
_entity_poly.type
_entity_poly.pdbx_seq_one_letter_code
_entity_poly.pdbx_strand_id
1 'polypeptide(L)'
;MNPALGLGVLRQRAAAAVLPRAAVRQARSYATKQPSPVAQFYKTFTRPIGKVLVLAVFTYQVAYWTWTKLEADEHIAEADATIAALESTVNEYKKTKDGKKDAS
;
A
#
# COMPACT_ATOMS: atom_id res chain seq x y z
N MET A 1 82.97 -27.36 14.58
CA MET A 1 81.85 -26.40 14.42
C MET A 1 80.57 -27.10 14.83
N ASN A 2 79.98 -26.74 15.97
CA ASN A 2 78.58 -26.96 16.33
C ASN A 2 78.27 -26.06 17.55
N PRO A 3 77.53 -24.95 17.37
CA PRO A 3 77.23 -24.03 18.45
C PRO A 3 75.82 -24.19 19.05
N ALA A 4 75.68 -23.69 20.29
CA ALA A 4 74.49 -23.11 20.92
C ALA A 4 73.33 -24.07 21.30
N LEU A 5 73.02 -24.28 22.58
CA LEU A 5 72.36 -23.39 23.57
C LEU A 5 70.88 -23.07 23.25
N GLY A 6 70.00 -23.37 24.21
CA GLY A 6 68.69 -22.71 24.36
C GLY A 6 67.57 -23.67 24.80
N LEU A 7 67.34 -23.87 26.10
CA LEU A 7 66.35 -23.16 26.94
C LEU A 7 64.87 -23.36 26.56
N GLY A 8 64.13 -23.96 27.50
CA GLY A 8 62.79 -23.50 27.87
C GLY A 8 61.60 -24.21 27.23
N VAL A 9 61.18 -25.35 27.77
CA VAL A 9 59.79 -25.81 27.59
C VAL A 9 58.93 -25.11 28.65
N LEU A 10 58.23 -24.08 28.18
CA LEU A 10 57.26 -23.32 28.94
C LEU A 10 55.98 -24.14 29.15
N ARG A 11 55.62 -24.26 30.42
CA ARG A 11 54.31 -24.58 30.98
C ARG A 11 53.16 -23.97 30.16
N GLN A 12 52.31 -24.79 29.54
CA GLN A 12 51.01 -24.32 29.03
C GLN A 12 49.87 -24.88 29.86
N ARG A 13 49.24 -23.95 30.59
CA ARG A 13 48.08 -24.14 31.45
C ARG A 13 46.85 -24.41 30.56
N ALA A 14 46.03 -25.37 30.97
CA ALA A 14 44.70 -25.57 30.42
C ALA A 14 43.86 -24.29 30.61
N ALA A 15 43.36 -23.73 29.51
CA ALA A 15 42.34 -22.69 29.53
C ALA A 15 41.01 -23.33 29.10
N ALA A 16 40.12 -23.53 30.07
CA ALA A 16 38.73 -23.87 29.81
C ALA A 16 38.08 -22.70 29.06
N ALA A 17 37.90 -22.84 27.75
CA ALA A 17 37.14 -21.89 26.95
C ALA A 17 35.64 -22.13 27.21
N VAL A 18 35.06 -21.31 28.10
CA VAL A 18 33.62 -21.13 28.20
C VAL A 18 33.17 -20.39 26.94
N LEU A 19 32.57 -21.11 25.99
CA LEU A 19 31.96 -20.49 24.81
C LEU A 19 30.63 -19.84 25.23
N PRO A 20 30.37 -18.57 24.83
CA PRO A 20 29.10 -17.92 25.14
C PRO A 20 27.97 -18.55 24.34
N ARG A 21 26.93 -19.00 25.05
CA ARG A 21 25.68 -19.58 24.55
C ARG A 21 24.77 -18.50 23.91
N ALA A 22 25.28 -17.74 22.95
CA ALA A 22 24.52 -16.67 22.31
C ALA A 22 25.02 -16.39 20.88
N ALA A 23 24.74 -17.28 19.93
CA ALA A 23 24.51 -16.92 18.52
C ALA A 23 24.26 -18.18 17.66
N VAL A 24 23.14 -18.86 17.88
CA VAL A 24 22.52 -19.62 16.78
C VAL A 24 21.35 -18.77 16.29
N ARG A 25 21.69 -17.68 15.59
CA ARG A 25 20.72 -17.04 14.69
C ARG A 25 20.56 -18.00 13.53
N GLN A 26 19.52 -18.82 13.58
CA GLN A 26 19.10 -19.65 12.47
C GLN A 26 18.75 -18.71 11.31
N ALA A 27 19.70 -18.48 10.40
CA ALA A 27 19.42 -17.79 9.16
C ALA A 27 18.40 -18.66 8.41
N ARG A 28 17.17 -18.15 8.28
CA ARG A 28 16.19 -18.75 7.36
C ARG A 28 16.74 -18.57 5.96
N SER A 29 17.40 -19.61 5.45
CA SER A 29 17.75 -19.74 4.05
C SER A 29 16.45 -19.92 3.28
N TYR A 30 15.81 -18.82 2.88
CA TYR A 30 14.80 -18.88 1.83
C TYR A 30 15.51 -19.45 0.61
N ALA A 31 15.05 -20.60 0.12
CA ALA A 31 15.53 -21.14 -1.14
C ALA A 31 15.26 -20.10 -2.24
N THR A 32 16.26 -19.28 -2.56
CA THR A 32 16.16 -18.32 -3.66
C THR A 32 16.17 -19.15 -4.93
N LYS A 33 14.99 -19.49 -5.45
CA LYS A 33 14.87 -20.00 -6.81
C LYS A 33 15.60 -19.00 -7.71
N GLN A 34 16.65 -19.46 -8.38
CA GLN A 34 17.41 -18.63 -9.30
C GLN A 34 16.40 -18.03 -10.30
N PRO A 35 16.31 -16.70 -10.41
CA PRO A 35 15.35 -16.09 -11.29
C PRO A 35 15.63 -16.57 -12.71
N SER A 36 14.61 -17.08 -13.39
CA SER A 36 14.77 -17.46 -14.79
C SER A 36 15.18 -16.21 -15.60
N PRO A 37 16.01 -16.35 -16.65
CA PRO A 37 16.41 -15.21 -17.49
C PRO A 37 15.22 -14.38 -17.98
N VAL A 38 14.10 -15.05 -18.25
CA VAL A 38 12.84 -14.43 -18.66
C VAL A 38 12.22 -13.59 -17.54
N ALA A 39 12.19 -14.09 -16.30
CA ALA A 39 11.70 -13.35 -15.15
C ALA A 39 12.55 -12.09 -14.85
N GLN A 40 13.86 -12.17 -15.09
CA GLN A 40 14.76 -11.03 -14.95
C GLN A 40 14.45 -9.93 -15.98
N PHE A 41 14.19 -10.31 -17.25
CA PHE A 41 13.82 -9.37 -18.30
C PHE A 41 12.56 -8.56 -17.94
N TYR A 42 11.47 -9.24 -17.55
CA TYR A 42 10.24 -8.56 -17.14
C TYR A 42 10.42 -7.68 -15.90
N LYS A 43 11.28 -8.10 -14.97
CA LYS A 43 11.59 -7.32 -13.77
C LYS A 43 12.35 -6.03 -14.10
N THR A 44 13.25 -6.06 -15.07
CA THR A 44 14.10 -4.92 -15.45
C THR A 44 13.37 -3.95 -16.38
N PHE A 45 12.70 -4.46 -17.42
CA PHE A 45 12.16 -3.60 -18.48
C PHE A 45 10.66 -3.37 -18.34
N THR A 46 9.88 -4.43 -18.13
CA THR A 46 8.42 -4.32 -18.15
C THR A 46 7.87 -3.74 -16.85
N ARG A 47 8.47 -4.05 -15.70
CA ARG A 47 8.01 -3.57 -14.39
C ARG A 47 8.03 -2.04 -14.27
N PRO A 48 9.11 -1.33 -14.63
CA PRO A 48 9.12 0.13 -14.61
C PRO A 48 8.13 0.74 -15.61
N ILE A 49 8.08 0.23 -16.84
CA ILE A 49 7.17 0.73 -17.88
C ILE A 49 5.72 0.55 -17.46
N GLY A 50 5.36 -0.64 -16.96
CA GLY A 50 4.01 -0.91 -16.47
C GLY A 50 3.61 0.01 -15.32
N LYS A 51 4.54 0.31 -14.38
CA LYS A 51 4.28 1.27 -13.30
C LYS A 51 3.98 2.66 -13.83
N VAL A 52 4.79 3.16 -14.76
CA VAL A 52 4.62 4.50 -15.33
C VAL A 52 3.32 4.56 -16.14
N LEU A 53 3.02 3.54 -16.94
CA LEU A 53 1.79 3.50 -17.73
C LEU A 53 0.55 3.51 -16.83
N VAL A 54 0.51 2.67 -15.80
CA VAL A 54 -0.61 2.65 -14.85
C VAL A 54 -0.74 3.97 -14.11
N LEU A 55 0.38 4.54 -13.64
CA LEU A 55 0.38 5.84 -12.97
C LEU A 55 -0.10 6.95 -13.91
N ALA A 56 0.36 6.98 -15.16
CA ALA A 56 -0.03 7.98 -16.15
C ALA A 56 -1.53 7.91 -16.47
N VAL A 57 -2.06 6.70 -16.69
CA VAL A 57 -3.50 6.51 -16.88
C VAL A 57 -4.25 6.96 -15.63
N PHE A 58 -3.83 6.53 -14.44
CA PHE A 58 -4.46 6.93 -13.19
C PHE A 58 -4.47 8.44 -13.00
N THR A 59 -3.36 9.13 -13.24
CA THR A 59 -3.27 10.59 -13.15
C THR A 59 -4.22 11.27 -14.13
N TYR A 60 -4.31 10.78 -15.38
CA TYR A 60 -5.29 11.29 -16.34
C TYR A 60 -6.72 11.06 -15.88
N GLN A 61 -7.04 9.87 -15.36
CA GLN A 61 -8.38 9.56 -14.84
C GLN A 61 -8.76 10.49 -13.69
N VAL A 62 -7.85 10.73 -12.74
CA VAL A 62 -8.09 11.65 -11.62
C VAL A 62 -8.30 13.06 -12.13
N ALA A 63 -7.46 13.56 -13.04
CA ALA A 63 -7.61 14.90 -13.60
C ALA A 63 -8.94 15.06 -14.35
N TYR A 64 -9.32 14.08 -15.16
CA TYR A 64 -10.60 14.08 -15.88
C TYR A 64 -11.77 14.02 -14.90
N TRP A 65 -11.72 13.14 -13.91
CA TRP A 65 -12.76 13.03 -12.89
C TRP A 65 -12.90 14.32 -12.07
N THR A 66 -11.78 14.95 -11.70
CA THR A 66 -11.78 16.25 -11.02
C THR A 66 -12.45 17.30 -11.89
N TRP A 67 -12.11 17.38 -13.18
CA TRP A 67 -12.74 18.29 -14.12
C TRP A 67 -14.26 18.08 -14.20
N THR A 68 -14.72 16.84 -14.42
CA THR A 68 -16.15 16.51 -14.49
C THR A 68 -16.86 16.77 -13.15
N LYS A 69 -16.16 16.63 -12.02
CA LYS A 69 -16.74 16.88 -10.70
C LYS A 69 -16.95 18.39 -10.44
N LEU A 70 -16.02 19.23 -10.86
CA LEU A 70 -16.18 20.69 -10.79
C LEU A 70 -17.44 21.15 -11.55
N GLU A 71 -17.69 20.60 -12.74
CA GLU A 71 -18.93 20.87 -13.50
C GLU A 71 -20.18 20.33 -12.80
N ALA A 72 -20.10 19.12 -12.23
CA ALA A 72 -21.23 18.51 -11.54
C ALA A 72 -21.61 19.23 -10.23
N ASP A 73 -20.64 19.82 -9.52
CA ASP A 73 -20.89 20.50 -8.25
C ASP A 73 -21.79 21.75 -8.43
N GLU A 74 -21.78 22.41 -9.60
CA GLU A 74 -22.72 23.50 -9.92
C GLU A 74 -24.15 22.96 -10.12
N HIS A 75 -24.31 21.82 -10.78
CA HIS A 75 -25.62 21.24 -11.09
C HIS A 75 -26.30 20.57 -9.89
N ILE A 76 -25.52 20.03 -8.94
CA ILE A 76 -26.06 19.39 -7.74
C ILE A 76 -26.77 20.41 -6.85
N ALA A 77 -26.23 21.62 -6.71
CA ALA A 77 -26.85 22.67 -5.90
C ALA A 77 -28.23 23.09 -6.46
N GLU A 78 -28.36 23.22 -7.78
CA GLU A 78 -29.62 23.55 -8.44
C GLU A 78 -30.63 22.40 -8.37
N ALA A 79 -30.15 21.15 -8.53
CA ALA A 79 -30.99 19.96 -8.42
C ALA A 79 -31.54 19.80 -7.00
N ASP A 80 -30.69 19.96 -5.97
CA ASP A 80 -31.10 19.85 -4.56
C ASP A 80 -32.13 20.94 -4.19
N ALA A 81 -31.94 22.17 -4.67
CA ALA A 81 -32.91 23.25 -4.47
C ALA A 81 -34.27 22.95 -5.14
N THR A 82 -34.23 22.39 -6.34
CA THR A 82 -35.43 21.98 -7.08
C THR A 82 -36.16 20.83 -6.37
N ILE A 83 -35.42 19.82 -5.90
CA ILE A 83 -35.98 18.69 -5.14
C ILE A 83 -36.67 19.20 -3.86
N ALA A 84 -36.02 20.09 -3.11
CA ALA A 84 -36.60 20.66 -1.89
C ALA A 84 -37.92 21.42 -2.16
N ALA A 85 -37.99 22.17 -3.26
CA ALA A 85 -39.21 22.88 -3.67
C ALA A 85 -40.34 21.91 -4.06
N LEU A 86 -40.01 20.84 -4.78
CA LEU A 86 -40.96 19.79 -5.14
C LEU A 86 -41.47 19.04 -3.91
N GLU A 87 -40.60 18.72 -2.96
CA GLU A 87 -40.98 18.05 -1.70
C GLU A 87 -41.96 18.90 -0.89
N SER A 88 -41.73 20.22 -0.79
CA SER A 88 -42.68 21.14 -0.13
C SER A 88 -44.05 21.10 -0.80
N THR A 89 -44.06 21.21 -2.13
CA THR A 89 -45.29 21.24 -2.94
C THR A 89 -46.06 19.93 -2.79
N VAL A 90 -45.39 18.78 -2.87
CA VAL A 90 -46.02 17.47 -2.68
C VAL A 90 -46.59 17.32 -1.27
N ASN A 91 -45.89 17.81 -0.25
CA ASN A 91 -46.34 17.72 1.14
C ASN A 91 -47.57 18.60 1.41
N GLU A 92 -47.62 19.79 0.82
CA GLU A 92 -48.80 20.67 0.83
C GLU A 92 -49.99 20.02 0.11
N TYR A 93 -49.78 19.44 -1.07
CA TYR A 93 -50.82 18.71 -1.79
C TYR A 93 -51.33 17.49 -1.03
N LYS A 94 -50.46 16.75 -0.32
CA LYS A 94 -50.88 15.65 0.55
C LYS A 94 -51.73 16.15 1.71
N LYS A 95 -51.27 17.16 2.46
CA LYS A 95 -52.04 17.76 3.57
C LYS A 95 -53.42 18.26 3.15
N THR A 96 -53.50 18.95 2.01
CA THR A 96 -54.78 19.47 1.49
C THR A 96 -55.70 18.35 1.00
N LYS A 97 -55.15 17.29 0.40
CA LYS A 97 -55.92 16.12 -0.05
C LYS A 97 -56.44 15.29 1.12
N ASP A 98 -55.64 15.09 2.16
CA ASP A 98 -56.03 14.36 3.36
C ASP A 98 -57.10 15.16 4.13
N GLY A 99 -56.88 16.45 4.39
CA GLY A 99 -57.89 17.31 5.02
C GLY A 99 -59.22 17.42 4.26
N LYS A 100 -59.22 17.21 2.94
CA LYS A 100 -60.46 17.14 2.12
C LYS A 100 -61.14 15.78 2.18
N LYS A 101 -60.40 14.71 2.45
CA LYS A 101 -60.93 13.36 2.69
C LYS A 101 -61.54 13.22 4.09
N ASP A 102 -60.98 13.93 5.07
CA ASP A 102 -61.45 13.91 6.46
C ASP A 102 -62.73 14.75 6.67
N ALA A 103 -63.03 15.62 5.70
CA ALA A 103 -64.20 16.52 5.70
C ALA A 103 -65.37 16.02 4.82
N SER A 104 -65.24 14.84 4.21
CA SER A 104 -66.29 14.19 3.40
C SER A 104 -66.71 12.87 4.00
#